data_AF-A0A7Y8ICY2-F1
#
_entry.id   AF-A0A7Y8ICY2-F1
#
_cell.length_a   1.000
_cell.length_b   1.000
_cell.length_c   1.000
_cell.angle_alpha   90.00
_cell.angle_beta   90.00
_cell.angle_gamma   90.00
#
_symmetry.space_group_name_H-M   'P 1'
#
loop_
_entity.id
_entity.type
_entity.pdbx_description
1 polymer ?
#
loop_
_entity_poly.entity_id
_entity_poly.type
_entity_poly.pdbx_seq_one_letter_code
_entity_poly.pdbx_strand_id
1 'polypeptide(L)'
;MVDRKSNKATLLNKSTGGKTSEKLTRLDIDEELRKNILPHCRLKKGEVWKDPKGKHKVGVLDATNLEDTKKLFGKEKVQLVINDPPYNVVVGNANTQNLSKINIDEYIKFSRKWVSNVISVLDKDASLYIWL
;
A
#
# COMPACT_ATOMS: atom_id res chain seq x y z
N MET A 1 -18.62 -63.87 -5.75
CA MET A 1 -19.34 -62.82 -6.50
C MET A 1 -20.50 -62.41 -5.60
N VAL A 2 -20.44 -61.39 -4.75
CA VAL A 2 -19.86 -60.05 -4.83
C VAL A 2 -19.27 -59.69 -3.45
N ASP A 3 -18.07 -59.11 -3.45
CA ASP A 3 -17.34 -58.61 -2.28
C ASP A 3 -18.11 -57.46 -1.59
N ARG A 4 -18.50 -57.65 -0.32
CA ARG A 4 -18.90 -56.53 0.55
C ARG A 4 -17.64 -56.02 1.25
N LYS A 5 -17.00 -55.01 0.68
CA LYS A 5 -15.86 -54.33 1.31
C LYS A 5 -16.33 -53.65 2.60
N SER A 6 -15.75 -54.14 3.71
CA SER A 6 -15.69 -53.49 5.02
C SER A 6 -15.11 -52.08 4.89
N ASN A 7 -15.91 -51.06 5.23
CA ASN A 7 -15.43 -49.69 5.43
C ASN A 7 -14.92 -49.57 6.88
N LYS A 8 -13.60 -49.69 7.08
CA LYS A 8 -12.92 -49.26 8.32
C LYS A 8 -12.35 -47.86 8.10
N ALA A 9 -12.65 -47.00 9.06
CA ALA A 9 -12.29 -45.60 9.13
C ALA A 9 -10.80 -45.33 8.92
N THR A 10 -10.48 -44.22 8.27
CA THR A 10 -9.29 -43.44 8.61
C THR A 10 -9.62 -41.97 8.44
N LEU A 11 -9.99 -41.35 9.55
CA LEU A 11 -10.08 -39.90 9.72
C LEU A 11 -8.65 -39.34 9.59
N LEU A 12 -8.28 -38.88 8.40
CA LEU A 12 -7.11 -38.03 8.22
C LEU A 12 -7.56 -36.59 8.43
N ASN A 13 -7.43 -36.14 9.69
CA ASN A 13 -7.40 -34.74 10.06
C ASN A 13 -6.27 -34.05 9.28
N LYS A 14 -6.59 -33.48 8.12
CA LYS A 14 -5.72 -32.47 7.50
C LYS A 14 -5.98 -31.16 8.22
N SER A 15 -4.96 -30.66 8.89
CA SER A 15 -4.93 -29.32 9.48
C SER A 15 -5.41 -28.31 8.44
N THR A 16 -6.58 -27.72 8.68
CA THR A 16 -7.06 -26.55 7.94
C THR A 16 -6.25 -25.34 8.39
N GLY A 17 -4.99 -25.26 7.95
CA GLY A 17 -4.25 -24.02 7.97
C GLY A 17 -5.03 -23.01 7.14
N GLY A 18 -5.47 -21.91 7.75
CA GLY A 18 -6.27 -20.89 7.09
C GLY A 18 -5.53 -20.39 5.86
N LYS A 19 -5.96 -20.82 4.66
CA LYS A 19 -5.51 -20.23 3.41
C LYS A 19 -6.17 -18.87 3.24
N THR A 20 -5.62 -17.85 3.89
CA THR A 20 -5.86 -16.46 3.48
C THR A 20 -5.01 -16.19 2.25
N SER A 21 -5.38 -16.78 1.12
CA SER A 21 -4.84 -16.37 -0.18
C SER A 21 -5.66 -15.20 -0.67
N GLU A 22 -5.00 -14.10 -1.02
CA GLU A 22 -5.64 -12.99 -1.73
C GLU A 22 -6.34 -13.55 -2.99
N LYS A 23 -7.62 -13.22 -3.15
CA LYS A 23 -8.45 -13.75 -4.24
C LYS A 23 -8.40 -12.86 -5.47
N LEU A 24 -8.06 -11.58 -5.29
CA LEU A 24 -7.94 -10.63 -6.37
C LEU A 24 -6.52 -10.67 -6.96
N THR A 25 -6.46 -10.63 -8.28
CA THR A 25 -5.22 -10.39 -9.02
C THR A 25 -4.76 -8.95 -8.81
N ARG A 26 -3.48 -8.69 -9.10
CA ARG A 26 -2.94 -7.34 -9.01
C ARG A 26 -3.54 -6.45 -10.09
N LEU A 27 -4.00 -5.26 -9.69
CA LEU A 27 -4.64 -4.28 -10.57
C LEU A 27 -3.72 -3.72 -11.66
N ASP A 28 -2.41 -3.82 -11.49
CA ASP A 28 -1.44 -3.36 -12.50
C ASP A 28 -1.06 -4.45 -13.52
N ILE A 29 -1.59 -5.65 -13.36
CA ILE A 29 -1.44 -6.78 -14.31
C ILE A 29 -2.80 -7.07 -14.97
N ASP A 30 -3.88 -6.99 -14.19
CA ASP A 30 -5.24 -7.29 -14.65
C ASP A 30 -5.97 -6.02 -15.10
N GLU A 31 -5.88 -5.73 -16.41
CA GLU A 31 -6.48 -4.55 -17.02
C GLU A 31 -8.01 -4.55 -16.96
N GLU A 32 -8.65 -5.72 -17.07
CA GLU A 32 -10.10 -5.85 -17.02
C GLU A 32 -10.62 -5.56 -15.61
N LEU A 33 -10.00 -6.18 -14.60
CA LEU A 33 -10.32 -5.90 -13.20
C LEU A 33 -10.10 -4.41 -12.87
N ARG A 34 -8.97 -3.83 -13.33
CA ARG A 34 -8.70 -2.40 -13.16
C ARG A 34 -9.79 -1.54 -13.80
N LYS A 35 -10.21 -1.85 -15.02
CA LYS A 35 -11.27 -1.11 -15.73
C LYS A 35 -12.60 -1.18 -14.97
N ASN A 36 -12.91 -2.32 -14.37
CA ASN A 36 -14.14 -2.51 -13.58
C ASN A 36 -14.09 -1.76 -12.23
N ILE A 37 -12.90 -1.62 -11.62
CA ILE A 37 -12.74 -0.92 -10.33
C ILE A 37 -12.66 0.60 -10.48
N LEU A 38 -12.01 1.11 -11.54
CA LEU A 38 -11.75 2.55 -11.71
C LEU A 38 -13.00 3.45 -11.57
N PRO A 39 -14.20 3.10 -12.08
CA PRO A 39 -15.42 3.89 -11.89
C PRO A 39 -15.82 4.08 -10.42
N HIS A 40 -15.35 3.20 -9.53
CA HIS A 40 -15.63 3.26 -8.10
C HIS A 40 -14.57 4.05 -7.31
N CYS A 41 -13.44 4.43 -7.93
CA CYS A 41 -12.40 5.26 -7.32
C CYS A 41 -12.85 6.72 -7.28
N ARG A 42 -13.19 7.20 -6.07
CA ARG A 42 -13.83 8.52 -5.87
C ARG A 42 -12.84 9.68 -5.74
N LEU A 43 -11.55 9.39 -5.56
CA LEU A 43 -10.51 10.38 -5.30
C LEU A 43 -9.46 10.33 -6.42
N LYS A 44 -9.19 11.47 -7.05
CA LYS A 44 -8.25 11.59 -8.17
C LYS A 44 -6.90 12.14 -7.73
N LYS A 45 -5.89 11.96 -8.59
CA LYS A 45 -4.56 12.57 -8.40
C LYS A 45 -4.69 14.08 -8.19
N GLY A 46 -3.99 14.59 -7.17
CA GLY A 46 -4.02 15.99 -6.75
C GLY A 46 -5.18 16.34 -5.83
N GLU A 47 -6.16 15.46 -5.61
CA GLU A 47 -7.30 15.75 -4.74
C GLU A 47 -7.03 15.34 -3.28
N VAL A 48 -7.70 16.07 -2.37
CA VAL A 48 -7.76 15.74 -0.95
C VAL A 48 -9.22 15.63 -0.57
N TRP A 49 -9.61 14.45 -0.09
CA TRP A 49 -10.91 14.22 0.53
C TRP A 49 -10.81 14.43 2.03
N LYS A 50 -11.81 15.11 2.59
CA LYS A 50 -11.98 15.30 4.04
C LYS A 50 -13.25 14.60 4.47
N ASP A 51 -13.17 13.78 5.50
CA ASP A 51 -14.34 13.13 6.08
C ASP A 51 -15.33 14.20 6.58
N PRO A 52 -16.59 14.24 6.08
CA PRO A 52 -17.60 15.19 6.54
C PRO A 52 -17.93 15.04 8.02
N LYS A 53 -17.73 13.86 8.62
CA LYS A 53 -17.93 13.63 10.06
C LYS A 53 -16.72 14.01 10.91
N GLY A 54 -15.63 14.41 10.26
CA GLY A 54 -14.35 14.76 10.88
C GLY A 54 -13.65 13.51 11.42
N LYS A 55 -12.33 13.41 11.15
CA LYS A 55 -11.30 12.52 11.74
C LYS A 55 -10.24 12.13 10.71
N HIS A 56 -10.61 12.12 9.42
CA HIS A 56 -9.72 11.64 8.36
C HIS A 56 -9.59 12.64 7.22
N LYS A 57 -8.36 12.77 6.71
CA LYS A 57 -8.01 13.44 5.46
C LYS A 57 -7.25 12.43 4.61
N VAL A 58 -7.66 12.24 3.36
CA VAL A 58 -7.01 11.31 2.43
C VAL A 58 -6.65 12.08 1.17
N GLY A 59 -5.40 11.98 0.72
CA GLY A 59 -4.91 12.65 -0.48
C GLY A 59 -4.25 11.66 -1.44
N VAL A 60 -4.49 11.83 -2.74
CA VAL A 60 -3.71 11.15 -3.79
C VAL A 60 -2.69 12.15 -4.31
N LEU A 61 -1.54 12.21 -3.63
CA LEU A 61 -0.57 13.30 -3.74
C LEU A 61 0.84 12.77 -4.03
N ASP A 62 1.74 13.67 -4.46
CA ASP A 62 3.16 13.37 -4.65
C ASP A 62 3.95 13.69 -3.37
N ALA A 63 4.45 12.66 -2.69
CA ALA A 63 5.23 12.79 -1.47
C ALA A 63 6.55 13.57 -1.66
N THR A 64 7.06 13.69 -2.89
CA THR A 64 8.25 14.47 -3.21
C THR A 64 7.95 15.95 -3.46
N ASN A 65 6.67 16.32 -3.55
CA ASN A 65 6.22 17.69 -3.76
C ASN A 65 5.82 18.35 -2.42
N LEU A 66 6.48 19.45 -2.09
CA LEU A 66 6.23 20.20 -0.85
C LEU A 66 4.84 20.84 -0.83
N GLU A 67 4.35 21.34 -1.96
CA GLU A 67 3.04 22.00 -2.04
C GLU A 67 1.89 20.99 -1.85
N ASP A 68 2.07 19.78 -2.35
CA ASP A 68 1.14 18.67 -2.07
C ASP A 68 1.12 18.32 -0.58
N THR A 69 2.30 18.26 0.05
CA THR A 69 2.40 18.04 1.50
C THR A 69 1.68 19.16 2.28
N LYS A 70 1.94 20.43 1.94
CA LYS A 70 1.25 21.58 2.53
C LYS A 70 -0.25 21.57 2.28
N LYS A 71 -0.71 21.08 1.13
CA LYS A 71 -2.15 20.96 0.82
C LYS A 71 -2.85 20.00 1.78
N LEU A 72 -2.19 18.92 2.21
CA LEU A 72 -2.75 17.93 3.13
C LEU A 72 -2.76 18.41 4.59
N PHE A 73 -1.64 18.98 5.04
CA PHE A 73 -1.44 19.35 6.45
C PHE A 73 -1.84 20.80 6.77
N GLY A 74 -1.76 21.72 5.79
CA GLY A 74 -2.02 23.14 6.00
C GLY A 74 -1.05 23.73 7.02
N LYS A 75 -1.60 24.19 8.15
CA LYS A 75 -0.82 24.71 9.28
C LYS A 75 -0.64 23.69 10.41
N GLU A 76 -1.26 22.52 10.30
CA GLU A 76 -1.20 21.48 11.34
C GLU A 76 0.19 20.85 11.38
N LYS A 77 0.63 20.51 12.60
CA LYS A 77 1.87 19.77 12.85
C LYS A 77 1.56 18.34 13.28
N VAL A 78 2.45 17.42 12.93
CA VAL A 78 2.25 15.98 13.09
C VAL A 78 3.14 15.43 14.19
N GLN A 79 2.55 14.72 15.16
CA GLN A 79 3.28 14.09 16.26
C GLN A 79 3.72 12.65 15.96
N LEU A 80 3.08 11.99 14.99
CA LEU A 80 3.39 10.62 14.60
C LEU A 80 3.28 10.46 13.08
N VAL A 81 4.37 10.01 12.46
CA VAL A 81 4.39 9.62 11.06
C VAL A 81 4.79 8.16 10.95
N ILE A 82 4.00 7.40 10.20
CA ILE A 82 4.25 6.00 9.89
C ILE A 82 4.31 5.89 8.37
N ASN A 83 5.45 5.45 7.83
CA ASN A 83 5.68 5.40 6.39
C ASN A 83 6.10 4.00 5.95
N ASP A 84 5.47 3.54 4.87
CA ASP A 84 5.78 2.33 4.12
C ASP A 84 6.18 2.77 2.70
N PRO A 85 7.39 3.34 2.51
CA PRO A 85 7.81 3.89 1.23
C PRO A 85 8.17 2.77 0.24
N PRO A 86 8.25 3.07 -1.08
CA PRO A 86 8.79 2.13 -2.04
C PRO A 86 10.22 1.70 -1.67
N TYR A 87 10.48 0.38 -1.59
CA TYR A 87 11.74 -0.21 -1.11
C TYR A 87 12.88 -0.26 -2.15
N ASN A 88 12.64 0.18 -3.39
CA ASN A 88 13.58 0.03 -4.50
C ASN A 88 14.09 -1.42 -4.72
N VAL A 89 13.23 -2.40 -4.47
CA VAL A 89 13.48 -3.82 -4.69
C VAL A 89 12.56 -4.36 -5.79
N VAL A 90 13.01 -5.42 -6.47
CA VAL A 90 12.18 -6.16 -7.42
C VAL A 90 11.30 -7.12 -6.61
N VAL A 91 9.97 -6.98 -6.72
CA VAL A 91 9.01 -7.85 -6.00
C VAL A 91 8.30 -8.77 -7.00
N GLY A 92 8.51 -10.09 -6.85
CA GLY A 92 7.93 -11.12 -7.70
C GLY A 92 8.63 -11.33 -9.05
N ASN A 93 8.07 -12.21 -9.88
CA ASN A 93 8.61 -12.55 -11.21
C ASN A 93 8.17 -11.58 -12.33
N ALA A 94 7.53 -10.47 -11.99
CA ALA A 94 7.01 -9.50 -12.95
C ALA A 94 7.54 -8.10 -12.62
N ASN A 95 8.42 -7.58 -13.49
CA ASN A 95 8.80 -6.17 -13.49
C ASN A 95 7.62 -5.36 -14.07
N THR A 96 6.70 -4.93 -13.21
CA THR A 96 5.70 -3.92 -13.59
C THR A 96 6.27 -2.52 -13.37
N GLN A 97 5.74 -1.51 -14.09
CA GLN A 97 6.17 -0.12 -13.92
C GLN A 97 6.04 0.36 -12.46
N ASN A 98 5.08 -0.21 -11.70
CA ASN A 98 4.80 0.13 -10.30
C ASN A 98 5.72 -0.56 -9.27
N LEU A 99 6.57 -1.49 -9.70
CA LEU A 99 7.57 -2.18 -8.88
C LEU A 99 8.97 -2.03 -9.48
N SER A 100 9.19 -0.93 -10.19
CA SER A 100 10.45 -0.69 -10.88
C SER A 100 11.56 -0.42 -9.87
N LYS A 101 12.69 -1.12 -10.03
CA LYS A 101 13.96 -0.75 -9.42
C LYS A 101 14.55 0.40 -10.24
N ILE A 102 14.83 1.51 -9.59
CA ILE A 102 15.52 2.66 -10.19
C ILE A 102 16.99 2.66 -9.76
N ASN A 103 17.81 3.48 -10.44
CA ASN A 103 19.18 3.71 -10.01
C ASN A 103 19.19 4.21 -8.55
N ILE A 104 20.14 3.69 -7.76
CA ILE A 104 20.33 4.03 -6.35
C ILE A 104 20.43 5.54 -6.12
N ASP A 105 21.07 6.30 -7.02
CA ASP A 105 21.20 7.75 -6.87
C ASP A 105 19.84 8.46 -6.98
N GLU A 106 19.00 8.05 -7.93
CA GLU A 106 17.64 8.57 -8.07
C GLU A 106 16.75 8.13 -6.91
N TYR A 107 16.97 6.92 -6.36
CA TYR A 107 16.27 6.47 -5.16
C TYR A 107 16.66 7.26 -3.91
N ILE A 108 17.95 7.55 -3.73
CA ILE A 108 18.42 8.41 -2.64
C ILE A 108 17.83 9.82 -2.79
N LYS A 109 17.80 10.37 -4.00
CA LYS A 109 17.23 11.69 -4.29
C LYS A 109 15.72 11.73 -4.04
N PHE A 110 14.98 10.71 -4.47
CA PHE A 110 13.57 10.51 -4.11
C PHE A 110 13.40 10.49 -2.59
N SER A 111 14.22 9.68 -1.90
CA SER A 111 14.15 9.49 -0.45
C SER A 111 14.38 10.77 0.32
N ARG A 112 15.42 11.52 -0.06
CA ARG A 112 15.71 12.83 0.55
C ARG A 112 14.55 13.81 0.39
N LYS A 113 13.86 13.83 -0.76
CA LYS A 113 12.75 14.75 -0.99
C LYS A 113 11.57 14.43 -0.08
N TRP A 114 11.09 13.19 -0.06
CA TRP A 114 9.90 12.86 0.75
C TRP A 114 10.20 12.93 2.25
N VAL A 115 11.39 12.51 2.70
CA VAL A 115 11.79 12.65 4.12
C VAL A 115 11.85 14.12 4.53
N SER A 116 12.39 15.00 3.67
CA SER A 116 12.43 16.44 3.96
C SER A 116 11.03 17.04 4.07
N ASN A 117 10.10 16.62 3.21
CA ASN A 117 8.71 17.08 3.28
C ASN A 117 8.02 16.60 4.56
N VAL A 118 8.24 15.34 4.96
CA VAL A 118 7.77 14.81 6.25
C VAL A 118 8.30 15.65 7.41
N ILE A 119 9.62 15.88 7.48
CA ILE A 119 10.25 16.69 8.54
C ILE A 119 9.64 18.08 8.62
N SER A 120 9.30 18.70 7.48
CA SER A 120 8.72 20.05 7.44
C SER A 120 7.36 20.16 8.16
N VAL A 121 6.62 19.06 8.29
CA VAL A 121 5.31 19.01 8.96
C VAL A 121 5.34 18.38 10.35
N LEU A 122 6.49 17.89 10.80
CA LEU A 122 6.62 17.36 12.16
C LEU A 122 6.51 18.47 13.22
N ASP A 123 5.92 18.09 14.35
CA ASP A 123 6.00 18.83 15.61
C ASP A 123 7.37 18.61 16.28
N LYS A 124 7.70 19.42 17.31
CA LYS A 124 8.99 19.35 18.02
C LYS A 124 9.21 18.02 18.74
N ASP A 125 8.14 17.42 19.26
CA ASP A 125 8.16 16.16 20.02
C ASP A 125 7.51 15.03 19.21
N ALA A 126 7.88 14.91 17.93
CA ALA A 126 7.30 13.93 17.01
C ALA A 126 8.12 12.63 16.92
N SER A 127 7.44 11.55 16.52
CA SER A 127 8.05 10.26 16.18
C SER A 127 7.86 9.93 14.70
N LEU A 128 8.90 9.39 14.07
CA LEU A 128 8.90 8.95 12.68
C LEU A 128 9.27 7.46 12.61
N TYR A 129 8.35 6.64 12.10
CA TYR A 129 8.55 5.23 11.84
C TYR A 129 8.58 4.98 10.34
N ILE A 130 9.63 4.29 9.89
CA ILE A 130 9.82 3.93 8.49
C ILE A 130 10.04 2.41 8.43
N TRP A 131 9.23 1.73 7.63
CA TRP A 131 9.46 0.32 7.30
C TRP A 131 10.63 0.23 6.30
N LEU A 132 11.54 -0.73 6.50
CA LEU A 132 12.76 -0.95 5.71
C LEU A 132 12.84 -2.39 5.18
#